data_AF-A0A965R6B5-F1
#
_entry.id   AF-A0A965R6B5-F1
#
_cell.length_a   1.000
_cell.length_b   1.000
_cell.length_c   1.000
_cell.angle_alpha   90.00
_cell.angle_beta   90.00
_cell.angle_gamma   90.00
#
_symmetry.space_group_name_H-M   'P 1'
#
loop_
_entity.id
_entity.type
_entity.pdbx_description
1 polymer ?
#
loop_
_entity_poly.entity_id
_entity_poly.type
_entity_poly.pdbx_seq_one_letter_code
_entity_poly.pdbx_strand_id
1 'polypeptide(L)'
;MSGSAVKGSLSQSMVHRLLRGLARGHLTIEDATGRHEFGSRNAAGQAGDDPVALIKVTDMRMYADVTTRGSIGAAEAYMKGWWTSPDLVQVIRVFVANRALLTQLDSTFARLAMPFWRLAHWLRRNNEGGSKQNIVAHYDLGNEFFKTFLDETMMYSAAVFDRPGMTLADASRAKLDRICGKLSLKPSDHVVEIGTGWGGFAVHAAGKYGCRVTTTTISEEQFKLANDRVRAAGLQDKITIVKEDYRML
;
A
#
# COMPACT_ATOMS: atom_id res chain seq x y z
N MET A 1 -38.21 14.37 24.39
CA MET A 1 -36.92 15.06 24.16
C MET A 1 -36.63 15.01 22.67
N SER A 2 -36.91 16.11 21.96
CA SER A 2 -36.75 16.24 20.51
C SER A 2 -35.28 16.53 20.20
N GLY A 3 -34.54 15.52 19.72
CA GLY A 3 -33.19 15.71 19.21
C GLY A 3 -33.21 16.63 18.00
N SER A 4 -32.54 17.78 18.10
CA SER A 4 -32.31 18.67 16.96
C SER A 4 -31.62 17.87 15.85
N ALA A 5 -32.25 17.80 14.67
CA ALA A 5 -31.65 17.17 13.50
C ALA A 5 -30.36 17.92 13.16
N VAL A 6 -29.21 17.24 13.29
CA VAL A 6 -27.91 17.81 12.90
C VAL A 6 -27.97 18.10 11.41
N LYS A 7 -27.91 19.39 11.04
CA LYS A 7 -27.87 19.81 9.63
C LYS A 7 -26.52 19.46 9.03
N GLY A 8 -26.53 18.92 7.82
CA GLY A 8 -25.33 18.59 7.07
C GLY A 8 -24.47 19.80 6.70
N SER A 9 -23.16 19.58 6.55
CA SER A 9 -22.20 20.63 6.17
C SER A 9 -22.11 20.81 4.65
N LEU A 10 -21.56 21.95 4.20
CA LEU A 10 -21.26 22.17 2.79
C LEU A 10 -20.27 21.12 2.26
N SER A 11 -19.24 20.80 3.04
CA SER A 11 -18.24 19.77 2.68
C SER A 11 -18.87 18.39 2.52
N GLN A 12 -19.78 18.01 3.43
CA GLN A 12 -20.52 16.75 3.32
C GLN A 12 -21.34 16.72 2.03
N SER A 13 -22.07 17.79 1.73
CA SER A 13 -22.88 17.89 0.51
C SER A 13 -22.02 17.77 -0.76
N MET A 14 -20.81 18.34 -0.77
CA MET A 14 -19.86 18.21 -1.87
C MET A 14 -19.37 16.78 -2.06
N VAL A 15 -18.98 16.10 -0.97
CA VAL A 15 -18.56 14.69 -1.00
C VAL A 15 -19.70 13.81 -1.48
N HIS A 16 -20.91 13.98 -0.93
CA HIS A 16 -22.08 13.20 -1.34
C HIS A 16 -22.41 13.41 -2.82
N ARG A 17 -22.33 14.65 -3.32
CA ARG A 17 -22.54 14.94 -4.75
C ARG A 17 -21.55 14.20 -5.63
N LEU A 18 -20.28 14.15 -5.23
CA LEU A 18 -19.27 13.38 -5.94
C LEU A 18 -19.61 11.88 -5.89
N LEU A 19 -19.95 11.33 -4.73
CA LEU A 19 -20.30 9.92 -4.56
C LEU A 19 -21.57 9.49 -5.33
N ARG A 20 -22.45 10.41 -5.74
CA ARG A 20 -23.54 10.07 -6.69
C ARG A 20 -23.05 9.58 -8.05
N GLY A 21 -21.79 9.86 -8.40
CA GLY A 21 -21.13 9.32 -9.60
C GLY A 21 -20.58 7.90 -9.44
N LEU A 22 -20.86 7.21 -8.33
CA LEU A 22 -20.45 5.82 -8.12
C LEU A 22 -21.16 4.90 -9.11
N ALA A 23 -20.41 4.38 -10.09
CA ALA A 23 -20.94 3.55 -11.17
C ALA A 23 -20.92 2.05 -10.85
N ARG A 24 -19.96 1.59 -10.03
CA ARG A 24 -19.83 0.19 -9.64
C ARG A 24 -19.82 0.00 -8.13
N GLY A 25 -20.52 -1.03 -7.65
CA GLY A 25 -20.62 -1.32 -6.22
C GLY A 25 -21.61 -0.44 -5.47
N HIS A 26 -21.63 -0.60 -4.15
CA HIS A 26 -22.50 0.14 -3.25
C HIS A 26 -21.74 0.62 -2.02
N LEU A 27 -21.89 1.90 -1.69
CA LEU A 27 -21.29 2.50 -0.51
C LEU A 27 -22.40 3.04 0.39
N THR A 28 -22.43 2.55 1.62
CA THR A 28 -23.19 3.17 2.70
C THR A 28 -22.27 4.06 3.53
N ILE A 29 -22.71 5.28 3.84
CA ILE A 29 -22.08 6.15 4.83
C ILE A 29 -23.07 6.39 5.97
N GLU A 30 -22.67 6.06 7.20
CA GLU A 30 -23.40 6.36 8.42
C GLU A 30 -22.68 7.49 9.16
N ASP A 31 -23.34 8.63 9.35
CA ASP A 31 -22.81 9.78 10.05
C ASP A 31 -23.85 10.43 10.99
N ALA A 32 -23.49 11.55 11.63
CA ALA A 32 -24.38 12.25 12.58
C ALA A 32 -25.69 12.78 11.96
N THR A 33 -25.78 12.85 10.63
CA THR A 33 -26.97 13.31 9.89
C THR A 33 -27.84 12.13 9.42
N GLY A 34 -27.35 10.90 9.54
CA GLY A 34 -28.08 9.68 9.23
C GLY A 34 -27.31 8.73 8.32
N ARG A 35 -28.06 7.86 7.65
CA ARG A 35 -27.56 6.85 6.72
C ARG A 35 -27.74 7.32 5.29
N HIS A 36 -26.66 7.29 4.51
CA HIS A 36 -26.59 7.73 3.12
C HIS A 36 -26.10 6.58 2.25
N GLU A 37 -26.72 6.40 1.09
CA GLU A 37 -26.41 5.29 0.19
C GLU A 37 -26.08 5.79 -1.20
N PHE A 38 -25.01 5.23 -1.79
CA PHE A 38 -24.47 5.61 -3.09
C PHE A 38 -24.22 4.36 -3.94
N GLY A 39 -24.45 4.47 -5.24
CA GLY A 39 -24.38 3.33 -6.16
C GLY A 39 -25.54 2.36 -6.03
N SER A 40 -25.52 1.28 -6.80
CA SER A 40 -26.57 0.27 -6.82
C SER A 40 -26.08 -1.02 -6.18
N ARG A 41 -26.92 -1.65 -5.37
CA ARG A 41 -26.75 -3.06 -5.02
C ARG A 41 -27.24 -3.85 -6.23
N ASN A 42 -26.38 -4.61 -6.90
CA ASN A 42 -26.86 -5.49 -7.97
C ASN A 42 -27.89 -6.46 -7.37
N ALA A 43 -29.17 -6.30 -7.76
CA ALA A 43 -30.29 -7.08 -7.24
C ALA A 43 -30.36 -8.51 -7.83
N ALA A 44 -29.57 -8.79 -8.86
CA ALA A 44 -29.41 -10.11 -9.43
C ALA A 44 -28.05 -10.65 -9.00
N GLY A 45 -28.04 -11.77 -8.26
CA GLY A 45 -26.84 -12.54 -7.91
C GLY A 45 -26.15 -13.19 -9.13
N GLN A 46 -25.92 -12.41 -10.18
CA GLN A 46 -25.05 -12.76 -11.29
C GLN A 46 -23.64 -12.31 -10.93
N ALA A 47 -22.68 -13.20 -11.14
CA ALA A 47 -21.29 -13.08 -10.72
C ALA A 47 -20.54 -11.91 -11.39
N GLY A 48 -20.82 -10.69 -10.94
CA GLY A 48 -19.91 -9.56 -10.98
C GLY A 48 -19.68 -9.12 -9.54
N ASP A 49 -18.47 -9.31 -9.02
CA ASP A 49 -18.01 -8.95 -7.66
C ASP A 49 -18.02 -7.42 -7.44
N ASP A 50 -19.19 -6.80 -7.53
CA ASP A 50 -19.34 -5.39 -7.25
C ASP A 50 -19.22 -5.17 -5.73
N PRO A 51 -18.21 -4.40 -5.28
CA PRO A 51 -17.88 -4.32 -3.87
C PRO A 51 -18.96 -3.55 -3.09
N VAL A 52 -19.25 -4.02 -1.88
CA VAL A 52 -20.22 -3.39 -0.98
C VAL A 52 -19.49 -2.98 0.28
N ALA A 53 -19.53 -1.69 0.60
CA ALA A 53 -18.78 -1.12 1.70
C ALA A 53 -19.64 -0.25 2.62
N LEU A 54 -19.22 -0.17 3.88
CA LEU A 54 -19.81 0.69 4.90
C LEU A 54 -18.74 1.58 5.51
N ILE A 55 -18.95 2.89 5.50
CA ILE A 55 -18.16 3.88 6.23
C ILE A 55 -18.99 4.38 7.40
N LYS A 56 -18.42 4.37 8.60
CA LYS A 56 -18.98 4.99 9.80
C LYS A 56 -18.19 6.23 10.14
N VAL A 57 -18.77 7.41 9.96
CA VAL A 57 -18.18 8.69 10.29
C VAL A 57 -18.45 9.00 11.76
N THR A 58 -17.39 9.03 12.55
CA THR A 58 -17.42 9.36 13.97
C THR A 58 -17.23 10.86 14.20
N ASP A 59 -16.63 11.56 13.24
CA ASP A 59 -16.40 13.01 13.30
C ASP A 59 -16.62 13.69 11.94
N MET A 60 -17.53 14.67 11.91
CA MET A 60 -17.93 15.38 10.68
C MET A 60 -16.80 16.20 10.04
N ARG A 61 -15.68 16.46 10.75
CA ARG A 61 -14.47 17.08 10.19
C ARG A 61 -13.84 16.25 9.08
N MET A 62 -14.11 14.93 9.04
CA MET A 62 -13.71 14.04 7.95
C MET A 62 -14.08 14.62 6.57
N TYR A 63 -15.30 15.15 6.41
CA TYR A 63 -15.72 15.71 5.13
C TYR A 63 -14.90 16.93 4.72
N ALA A 64 -14.50 17.78 5.67
CA ALA A 64 -13.64 18.93 5.38
C ALA A 64 -12.24 18.47 4.93
N ASP A 65 -11.64 17.50 5.61
CA ASP A 65 -10.35 16.91 5.22
C ASP A 65 -10.41 16.30 3.81
N VAL A 66 -11.46 15.55 3.50
CA VAL A 66 -11.65 14.98 2.14
C VAL A 66 -11.78 16.08 1.09
N THR A 67 -12.58 17.13 1.34
CA THR A 67 -12.75 18.23 0.36
C THR A 67 -11.51 19.11 0.18
N THR A 68 -10.55 19.07 1.10
CA THR A 68 -9.33 19.92 1.03
C THR A 68 -8.09 19.14 0.61
N ARG A 69 -8.05 17.82 0.86
CA ARG A 69 -6.87 16.97 0.64
C ARG A 69 -7.17 15.72 -0.18
N GLY A 70 -8.39 15.58 -0.70
CA GLY A 70 -8.79 14.44 -1.52
C GLY A 70 -8.62 13.11 -0.78
N SER A 71 -8.06 12.12 -1.47
CA SER A 71 -7.84 10.77 -0.94
C SER A 71 -6.87 10.74 0.24
N ILE A 72 -5.88 11.63 0.26
CA ILE A 72 -4.96 11.79 1.40
C ILE A 72 -5.73 12.26 2.64
N GLY A 73 -6.64 13.22 2.47
CA GLY A 73 -7.52 13.68 3.56
C GLY A 73 -8.40 12.55 4.10
N ALA A 74 -8.92 11.69 3.22
CA ALA A 74 -9.66 10.49 3.63
C ALA A 74 -8.80 9.55 4.47
N ALA A 75 -7.55 9.29 4.04
CA ALA A 75 -6.62 8.42 4.77
C ALA A 75 -6.20 9.00 6.13
N GLU A 76 -5.85 10.29 6.19
CA GLU A 76 -5.53 10.97 7.45
C GLU A 76 -6.72 10.98 8.41
N ALA A 77 -7.93 11.20 7.91
CA ALA A 77 -9.14 11.14 8.73
C ALA A 77 -9.40 9.73 9.28
N TYR A 78 -9.06 8.66 8.53
CA TYR A 78 -9.11 7.29 9.04
C TYR A 78 -8.11 7.08 10.18
N MET A 79 -6.86 7.55 9.99
CA MET A 79 -5.81 7.45 11.01
C MET A 79 -6.15 8.23 12.29
N LYS A 80 -6.85 9.37 12.18
CA LYS A 80 -7.38 10.14 13.31
C LYS A 80 -8.61 9.51 13.98
N GLY A 81 -9.14 8.42 13.42
CA GLY A 81 -10.35 7.76 13.89
C GLY A 81 -11.63 8.57 13.64
N TRP A 82 -11.64 9.50 12.67
CA TRP A 82 -12.81 10.31 12.29
C TRP A 82 -13.78 9.57 11.38
N TRP A 83 -13.34 8.47 10.79
CA TRP A 83 -14.22 7.46 10.22
C TRP A 83 -13.59 6.08 10.35
N THR A 84 -14.42 5.05 10.30
CA THR A 84 -14.04 3.64 10.38
C THR A 84 -14.85 2.81 9.39
N SER A 85 -14.46 1.56 9.18
CA SER A 85 -15.22 0.58 8.40
C SER A 85 -15.07 -0.79 9.06
N PRO A 86 -16.13 -1.64 9.05
CA PRO A 86 -15.98 -3.05 9.42
C PRO A 86 -15.10 -3.83 8.43
N ASP A 87 -14.98 -3.35 7.20
CA ASP A 87 -14.13 -3.93 6.15
C ASP A 87 -13.52 -2.79 5.31
N LEU A 88 -12.30 -2.40 5.65
CA LEU A 88 -11.58 -1.35 4.92
C LEU A 88 -11.24 -1.79 3.50
N VAL A 89 -11.01 -3.10 3.27
CA VAL A 89 -10.67 -3.63 1.95
C VAL A 89 -11.82 -3.40 0.97
N GLN A 90 -13.07 -3.58 1.41
CA GLN A 90 -14.24 -3.30 0.57
C GLN A 90 -14.37 -1.81 0.23
N VAL A 91 -14.08 -0.91 1.17
CA VAL A 91 -14.05 0.54 0.89
C VAL A 91 -13.04 0.85 -0.21
N ILE A 92 -11.82 0.33 -0.09
CA ILE A 92 -10.77 0.53 -1.11
C ILE A 92 -11.19 -0.10 -2.45
N ARG A 93 -11.78 -1.30 -2.46
CA ARG A 93 -12.29 -1.94 -3.68
C ARG A 93 -13.35 -1.12 -4.37
N VAL A 94 -14.29 -0.51 -3.64
CA VAL A 94 -15.29 0.42 -4.20
C VAL A 94 -14.60 1.58 -4.92
N PHE A 95 -13.65 2.26 -4.29
CA PHE A 95 -12.97 3.39 -4.94
C PHE A 95 -12.05 2.97 -6.10
N VAL A 96 -11.38 1.81 -6.01
CA VAL A 96 -10.57 1.25 -7.10
C VAL A 96 -11.43 0.79 -8.28
N ALA A 97 -12.64 0.29 -8.04
CA ALA A 97 -13.61 -0.03 -9.09
C ALA A 97 -14.12 1.24 -9.81
N ASN A 98 -14.05 2.39 -9.14
CA ASN A 98 -14.48 3.70 -9.64
C ASN A 98 -13.29 4.66 -9.79
N ARG A 99 -12.19 4.23 -10.44
CA ARG A 99 -10.95 5.02 -10.55
C ARG A 99 -11.15 6.45 -11.05
N ALA A 100 -12.04 6.64 -12.03
CA ALA A 100 -12.36 7.97 -12.56
C ALA A 100 -12.92 8.90 -11.47
N LEU A 101 -13.74 8.36 -10.56
CA LEU A 101 -14.27 9.08 -9.41
C LEU A 101 -13.16 9.44 -8.42
N LEU A 102 -12.22 8.53 -8.16
CA LEU A 102 -11.06 8.79 -7.29
C LEU A 102 -10.16 9.90 -7.88
N THR A 103 -9.87 9.83 -9.18
CA THR A 103 -9.12 10.88 -9.89
C THR A 103 -9.87 12.21 -9.89
N GLN A 104 -11.19 12.20 -10.04
CA GLN A 104 -12.02 13.41 -9.93
C GLN A 104 -11.98 13.98 -8.51
N LEU A 105 -12.03 13.14 -7.49
CA LEU A 105 -11.93 13.54 -6.08
C LEU A 105 -10.59 14.25 -5.82
N ASP A 106 -9.48 13.64 -6.23
CA ASP A 106 -8.15 14.25 -6.05
C ASP A 106 -8.00 15.54 -6.87
N SER A 107 -8.40 15.54 -8.15
CA SER A 107 -8.21 16.70 -9.02
C SER A 107 -9.16 17.87 -8.75
N THR A 108 -10.42 17.61 -8.39
CA THR A 108 -11.41 18.67 -8.08
C THR A 108 -11.06 19.35 -6.76
N PHE A 109 -10.69 18.56 -5.75
CA PHE A 109 -10.36 19.10 -4.43
C PHE A 109 -8.95 19.68 -4.36
N ALA A 110 -7.98 19.13 -5.10
CA ALA A 110 -6.68 19.78 -5.26
C ALA A 110 -6.82 21.20 -5.86
N ARG A 111 -7.66 21.39 -6.89
CA ARG A 111 -7.90 22.73 -7.47
C ARG A 111 -8.57 23.69 -6.49
N LEU A 112 -9.47 23.20 -5.63
CA LEU A 112 -10.13 24.01 -4.60
C LEU A 112 -9.17 24.39 -3.46
N ALA A 113 -8.23 23.51 -3.14
CA ALA A 113 -7.24 23.73 -2.08
C ALA A 113 -6.00 24.50 -2.56
N MET A 114 -5.71 24.54 -3.86
CA MET A 114 -4.57 25.25 -4.46
C MET A 114 -4.35 26.70 -3.99
N PRO A 115 -5.37 27.59 -3.91
CA PRO A 115 -5.17 28.95 -3.39
C PRO A 115 -4.79 28.96 -1.90
N PHE A 116 -5.37 28.06 -1.10
CA PHE A 116 -5.03 27.90 0.32
C PHE A 116 -3.62 27.34 0.51
N TRP A 117 -3.23 26.32 -0.25
CA TRP A 117 -1.88 25.75 -0.23
C TRP A 117 -0.84 26.74 -0.73
N ARG A 118 -1.14 27.57 -1.73
CA ARG A 118 -0.26 28.67 -2.19
C ARG A 118 -0.04 29.72 -1.09
N LEU A 119 -1.09 30.08 -0.35
CA LEU A 119 -1.00 31.00 0.78
C LEU A 119 -0.26 30.39 1.97
N ALA A 120 -0.53 29.12 2.30
CA ALA A 120 0.16 28.38 3.35
C ALA A 120 1.63 28.11 2.99
N HIS A 121 1.96 27.84 1.72
CA HIS A 121 3.34 27.73 1.24
C HIS A 121 4.07 29.07 1.25
N TRP A 122 3.38 30.18 0.94
CA TRP A 122 3.94 31.52 1.07
C TRP A 122 4.30 31.82 2.53
N LEU A 123 3.49 31.37 3.48
CA LEU A 123 3.74 31.48 4.93
C LEU A 123 4.77 30.47 5.47
N ARG A 124 5.04 29.35 4.78
CA ARG A 124 5.97 28.27 5.21
C ARG A 124 7.28 28.22 4.42
N ARG A 125 7.69 29.33 3.80
CA ARG A 125 8.85 29.36 2.90
C ARG A 125 10.18 29.53 3.67
N ASN A 126 10.71 28.41 4.20
CA ASN A 126 12.14 28.01 4.24
C ASN A 126 12.45 27.09 5.42
N ASN A 127 12.76 25.81 5.15
CA ASN A 127 14.04 25.24 5.57
C ASN A 127 14.35 23.97 4.75
N GLU A 128 15.59 23.88 4.25
CA GLU A 128 16.09 22.80 3.36
C GLU A 128 16.26 21.44 4.07
N GLY A 129 15.91 21.33 5.36
CA GLY A 129 16.08 20.12 6.17
C GLY A 129 15.03 19.01 6.00
N GLY A 130 13.92 19.26 5.29
CA GLY A 130 12.77 18.33 5.23
C GLY A 130 12.95 17.13 4.30
N SER A 131 13.82 17.21 3.28
CA SER A 131 13.94 16.14 2.28
C SER A 131 14.68 14.91 2.81
N LYS A 132 15.64 15.07 3.72
CA LYS A 132 16.33 13.95 4.39
C LYS A 132 15.44 13.23 5.39
N GLN A 133 14.54 13.94 6.09
CA GLN A 133 13.64 13.32 7.08
C GLN A 133 12.60 12.38 6.43
N ASN A 134 12.16 12.67 5.20
CA ASN A 134 11.21 11.80 4.48
C ASN A 134 11.83 10.48 3.98
N ILE A 135 13.16 10.41 3.81
CA ILE A 135 13.84 9.17 3.37
C ILE A 135 14.16 8.27 4.58
N VAL A 136 14.43 8.86 5.75
CA VAL A 136 14.82 8.12 6.97
C VAL A 136 13.60 7.59 7.74
N ALA A 137 12.45 8.27 7.70
CA ALA A 137 11.27 7.87 8.48
C ALA A 137 10.59 6.55 8.04
N HIS A 138 10.92 6.01 6.86
CA HIS A 138 10.19 4.87 6.28
C HIS A 138 10.94 3.51 6.28
N TYR A 139 12.13 3.41 6.89
CA TYR A 139 12.85 2.13 6.99
C TYR A 139 13.47 1.82 8.36
N ASP A 140 13.17 2.59 9.42
CA ASP A 140 13.54 2.24 10.81
C ASP A 140 12.55 1.27 11.48
N LEU A 141 11.59 0.72 10.73
CA LEU A 141 10.86 -0.46 11.17
C LEU A 141 11.80 -1.66 11.02
N GLY A 142 12.48 -2.02 12.11
CA GLY A 142 13.45 -3.10 12.12
C GLY A 142 12.86 -4.46 11.75
N ASN A 143 13.74 -5.44 11.52
CA ASN A 143 13.36 -6.80 11.09
C ASN A 143 12.29 -7.46 11.97
N GLU A 144 12.24 -7.14 13.26
CA GLU A 144 11.23 -7.65 14.20
C GLU A 144 9.81 -7.23 13.84
N PHE A 145 9.61 -6.01 13.34
CA PHE A 145 8.29 -5.57 12.89
C PHE A 145 7.80 -6.41 11.71
N PHE A 146 8.65 -6.58 10.68
CA PHE A 146 8.30 -7.34 9.49
C PHE A 146 8.06 -8.82 9.78
N LYS A 147 8.79 -9.42 10.73
CA LYS A 147 8.57 -10.80 11.18
C LYS A 147 7.18 -11.05 11.79
N THR A 148 6.48 -10.00 12.24
CA THR A 148 5.13 -10.18 12.82
C THR A 148 4.07 -10.57 11.77
N PHE A 149 4.30 -10.28 10.49
CA PHE A 149 3.31 -10.53 9.43
C PHE A 149 3.89 -11.14 8.14
N LEU A 150 5.21 -11.13 7.95
CA LEU A 150 5.85 -11.86 6.85
C LEU A 150 6.11 -13.32 7.24
N ASP A 151 6.20 -14.17 6.24
CA ASP A 151 6.68 -15.55 6.41
C ASP A 151 8.20 -15.61 6.61
N GLU A 152 8.73 -16.79 6.94
CA GLU A 152 10.15 -17.01 7.23
C GLU A 152 11.09 -16.69 6.06
N THR A 153 10.58 -16.62 4.84
CA THR A 153 11.37 -16.18 3.68
C THR A 153 11.67 -14.67 3.74
N MET A 154 10.94 -13.89 4.54
CA MET A 154 11.00 -12.42 4.62
C MET A 154 10.78 -11.77 3.25
N MET A 155 9.90 -12.32 2.41
CA MET A 155 9.59 -11.74 1.11
C MET A 155 8.50 -10.67 1.23
N TYR A 156 8.89 -9.39 1.27
CA TYR A 156 7.94 -8.28 1.17
C TYR A 156 7.61 -7.96 -0.30
N SER A 157 7.04 -8.95 -0.99
CA SER A 157 6.58 -8.88 -2.38
C SER A 157 5.44 -9.88 -2.59
N ALA A 158 4.69 -9.74 -3.69
CA ALA A 158 3.60 -10.65 -4.00
C ALA A 158 4.09 -12.12 -4.08
N ALA A 159 3.39 -13.02 -3.40
CA ALA A 159 3.59 -14.46 -3.51
C ALA A 159 2.78 -15.05 -4.68
N VAL A 160 3.03 -16.31 -5.06
CA VAL A 160 2.23 -17.01 -6.08
C VAL A 160 1.61 -18.28 -5.51
N PHE A 161 0.28 -18.31 -5.49
CA PHE A 161 -0.52 -19.43 -4.96
C PHE A 161 -0.97 -20.32 -6.13
N ASP A 162 -0.19 -21.36 -6.44
CA ASP A 162 -0.48 -22.28 -7.54
C ASP A 162 -1.66 -23.24 -7.24
N ARG A 163 -2.03 -23.38 -5.96
CA ARG A 163 -3.20 -24.16 -5.53
C ARG A 163 -3.83 -23.57 -4.26
N PRO A 164 -5.13 -23.82 -4.01
CA PRO A 164 -5.77 -23.45 -2.75
C PRO A 164 -5.05 -24.08 -1.54
N GLY A 165 -5.02 -23.36 -0.41
CA GLY A 165 -4.48 -23.85 0.86
C GLY A 165 -2.95 -23.82 1.01
N MET A 166 -2.21 -23.24 0.05
CA MET A 166 -0.77 -23.02 0.23
C MET A 166 -0.49 -22.07 1.40
N THR A 167 0.57 -22.36 2.16
CA THR A 167 1.12 -21.40 3.12
C THR A 167 1.73 -20.21 2.38
N LEU A 168 1.83 -19.05 3.05
CA LEU A 168 2.50 -17.88 2.46
C LEU A 168 3.96 -18.20 2.11
N ALA A 169 4.65 -18.97 2.96
CA ALA A 169 6.01 -19.40 2.70
C ALA A 169 6.16 -20.26 1.45
N ASP A 170 5.27 -21.23 1.24
CA ASP A 170 5.27 -22.06 0.04
C ASP A 170 4.94 -21.22 -1.20
N ALA A 171 4.03 -20.26 -1.09
CA ALA A 171 3.69 -19.36 -2.18
C ALA A 171 4.86 -18.39 -2.50
N SER A 172 5.61 -17.96 -1.49
CA SER A 172 6.83 -17.17 -1.63
C SER A 172 7.92 -17.98 -2.35
N ARG A 173 8.13 -19.25 -1.99
CA ARG A 173 9.08 -20.15 -2.68
C ARG A 173 8.64 -20.48 -4.11
N ALA A 174 7.36 -20.75 -4.33
CA ALA A 174 6.81 -21.03 -5.66
C ALA A 174 7.00 -19.85 -6.62
N LYS A 175 6.86 -18.62 -6.13
CA LYS A 175 7.25 -17.41 -6.87
C LYS A 175 8.74 -17.42 -7.26
N LEU A 176 9.63 -17.69 -6.30
CA LEU A 176 11.09 -17.71 -6.55
C LEU A 176 11.45 -18.79 -7.59
N ASP A 177 10.86 -19.97 -7.48
CA ASP A 177 11.02 -21.04 -8.47
C ASP A 177 10.51 -20.64 -9.85
N ARG A 178 9.34 -19.98 -9.91
CA ARG A 178 8.80 -19.47 -11.17
C ARG A 178 9.71 -18.41 -11.81
N ILE A 179 10.33 -17.53 -11.01
CA ILE A 179 11.31 -16.55 -11.51
C ILE A 179 12.54 -17.28 -12.07
N CYS A 180 13.14 -18.19 -11.29
CA CYS A 180 14.32 -18.95 -11.72
C CYS A 180 14.05 -19.80 -12.97
N GLY A 181 12.88 -20.45 -13.03
CA GLY A 181 12.45 -21.24 -14.19
C GLY A 181 12.23 -20.39 -15.44
N LYS A 182 11.63 -19.19 -15.30
CA LYS A 182 11.49 -18.25 -16.43
C LYS A 182 12.83 -17.78 -16.97
N LEU A 183 13.81 -17.59 -16.10
CA LEU A 183 15.19 -17.26 -16.48
C LEU A 183 15.96 -18.48 -17.02
N SER A 184 15.42 -19.69 -16.87
CA SER A 184 16.10 -20.96 -17.19
C SER A 184 17.48 -21.07 -16.56
N LEU A 185 17.60 -20.65 -15.29
CA LEU A 185 18.88 -20.55 -14.58
C LEU A 185 19.63 -21.89 -14.54
N LYS A 186 20.92 -21.81 -14.83
CA LYS A 186 21.88 -22.90 -14.76
C LYS A 186 22.96 -22.62 -13.71
N PRO A 187 23.64 -23.66 -13.19
CA PRO A 187 24.73 -23.47 -12.23
C PRO A 187 25.89 -22.60 -12.74
N SER A 188 26.08 -22.51 -14.06
CA SER A 188 27.10 -21.68 -14.71
C SER A 188 26.77 -20.19 -14.74
N ASP A 189 25.52 -19.82 -14.48
CA ASP A 189 25.07 -18.45 -14.67
C ASP A 189 25.50 -17.55 -13.50
N HIS A 190 25.65 -16.26 -13.80
CA HIS A 190 25.87 -15.22 -12.80
C HIS A 190 24.76 -14.18 -12.93
N VAL A 191 23.90 -14.14 -11.91
CA VAL A 191 22.71 -13.29 -11.84
C VAL A 191 23.06 -11.97 -11.15
N VAL A 192 22.55 -10.86 -11.69
CA VAL A 192 22.49 -9.58 -10.98
C VAL A 192 21.06 -9.37 -10.46
N GLU A 193 20.93 -9.12 -9.15
CA GLU A 193 19.68 -8.78 -8.49
C GLU A 193 19.73 -7.32 -7.99
N ILE A 194 18.82 -6.48 -8.47
CA ILE A 194 18.67 -5.11 -7.99
C ILE A 194 17.59 -5.09 -6.92
N GLY A 195 17.99 -4.82 -5.67
CA GLY A 195 17.11 -4.84 -4.50
C GLY A 195 17.15 -6.18 -3.79
N THR A 196 18.19 -6.40 -2.98
CA THR A 196 18.42 -7.63 -2.20
C THR A 196 17.25 -8.05 -1.30
N GLY A 197 16.46 -7.09 -0.83
CA GLY A 197 15.54 -7.32 0.28
C GLY A 197 16.29 -7.94 1.45
N TRP A 198 15.80 -9.05 1.99
CA TRP A 198 16.48 -9.80 3.05
C TRP A 198 17.21 -11.05 2.53
N GLY A 199 17.66 -11.03 1.27
CA GLY A 199 18.45 -12.11 0.66
C GLY A 199 17.64 -13.33 0.22
N GLY A 200 16.31 -13.26 0.24
CA GLY A 200 15.42 -14.40 -0.03
C GLY A 200 15.61 -14.99 -1.43
N PHE A 201 15.70 -14.15 -2.47
CA PHE A 201 15.95 -14.64 -3.84
C PHE A 201 17.39 -15.12 -4.01
N ALA A 202 18.40 -14.35 -3.59
CA ALA A 202 19.80 -14.75 -3.74
C ALA A 202 20.10 -16.12 -3.11
N VAL A 203 19.64 -16.35 -1.88
CA VAL A 203 19.80 -17.65 -1.18
C VAL A 203 19.04 -18.76 -1.91
N HIS A 204 17.82 -18.50 -2.39
CA HIS A 204 17.03 -19.51 -3.12
C HIS A 204 17.68 -19.88 -4.46
N ALA A 205 18.06 -18.89 -5.27
CA ALA A 205 18.65 -19.09 -6.58
C ALA A 205 20.01 -19.80 -6.48
N ALA A 206 20.93 -19.30 -5.67
CA ALA A 206 22.25 -19.91 -5.50
C ALA A 206 22.18 -21.29 -4.84
N GLY A 207 21.32 -21.46 -3.82
CA GLY A 207 21.19 -22.73 -3.11
C GLY A 207 20.51 -23.83 -3.92
N LYS A 208 19.44 -23.51 -4.66
CA LYS A 208 18.65 -24.51 -5.41
C LYS A 208 19.10 -24.70 -6.86
N TYR A 209 19.51 -23.63 -7.54
CA TYR A 209 19.91 -23.66 -8.96
C TYR A 209 21.43 -23.60 -9.14
N GLY A 210 22.20 -23.38 -8.07
CA GLY A 210 23.66 -23.44 -8.07
C GLY A 210 24.38 -22.24 -8.70
N CYS A 211 23.63 -21.29 -9.26
CA CYS A 211 24.17 -20.10 -9.92
C CYS A 211 24.87 -19.16 -8.94
N ARG A 212 25.62 -18.20 -9.49
CA ARG A 212 26.17 -17.08 -8.72
C ARG A 212 25.18 -15.93 -8.70
N VAL A 213 25.16 -15.15 -7.62
CA VAL A 213 24.31 -13.97 -7.49
C VAL A 213 25.12 -12.80 -6.97
N THR A 214 25.14 -11.68 -7.70
CA THR A 214 25.51 -10.38 -7.15
C THR A 214 24.23 -9.59 -6.92
N THR A 215 24.00 -9.14 -5.69
CA THR A 215 22.78 -8.44 -5.30
C THR A 215 23.12 -7.14 -4.59
N THR A 216 22.31 -6.10 -4.76
CA THR A 216 22.55 -4.80 -4.11
C THR A 216 21.35 -4.26 -3.33
N THR A 217 21.63 -3.58 -2.21
CA THR A 217 20.63 -2.85 -1.43
C THR A 217 21.21 -1.54 -0.87
N ILE A 218 20.35 -0.55 -0.64
CA ILE A 218 20.69 0.70 0.05
C ILE A 218 20.34 0.67 1.55
N SER A 219 19.70 -0.41 2.03
CA SER A 219 19.25 -0.53 3.42
C SER A 219 20.27 -1.31 4.27
N GLU A 220 20.70 -0.70 5.38
CA GLU A 220 21.63 -1.32 6.33
C GLU A 220 21.07 -2.61 6.94
N GLU A 221 19.82 -2.58 7.40
CA GLU A 221 19.16 -3.71 8.05
C GLU A 221 18.99 -4.90 7.11
N GLN A 222 18.63 -4.61 5.85
CA GLN A 222 18.57 -5.61 4.78
C GLN A 222 19.93 -6.20 4.47
N PHE A 223 20.95 -5.35 4.33
CA PHE A 223 22.33 -5.78 4.08
C PHE A 223 22.83 -6.72 5.18
N LYS A 224 22.65 -6.34 6.45
CA LYS A 224 23.08 -7.14 7.61
C LYS A 224 22.36 -8.49 7.66
N LEU A 225 21.03 -8.50 7.62
CA LEU A 225 20.26 -9.76 7.70
C LEU A 225 20.46 -10.65 6.47
N ALA A 226 20.60 -10.08 5.28
CA ALA A 226 20.93 -10.85 4.08
C ALA A 226 22.31 -11.52 4.21
N ASN A 227 23.34 -10.81 4.70
CA ASN A 227 24.66 -11.40 4.98
C ASN A 227 24.57 -12.53 6.01
N ASP A 228 23.83 -12.33 7.10
CA ASP A 228 23.64 -13.36 8.13
C ASP A 228 22.98 -14.62 7.54
N ARG A 229 21.98 -14.46 6.67
CA ARG A 229 21.30 -15.57 6.00
C ARG A 229 22.17 -16.28 4.97
N VAL A 230 22.96 -15.54 4.18
CA VAL A 230 23.94 -16.13 3.24
C VAL A 230 24.98 -16.95 3.99
N ARG A 231 25.50 -16.43 5.11
CA ARG A 231 26.45 -17.15 5.97
C ARG A 231 25.82 -18.40 6.61
N ALA A 232 24.60 -18.28 7.13
CA ALA A 232 23.88 -19.41 7.71
C ALA A 232 23.58 -20.52 6.68
N ALA A 233 23.38 -20.15 5.41
CA ALA A 233 23.20 -21.10 4.31
C ALA A 233 24.52 -21.64 3.72
N GLY A 234 25.68 -21.12 4.13
CA GLY A 234 26.98 -21.52 3.61
C GLY A 234 27.23 -21.13 2.14
N LEU A 235 26.59 -20.06 1.64
CA LEU A 235 26.60 -19.65 0.23
C LEU A 235 27.51 -18.45 -0.07
N GLN A 236 28.48 -18.18 0.81
CA GLN A 236 29.35 -16.99 0.73
C GLN A 236 30.26 -16.97 -0.52
N ASP A 237 30.52 -18.13 -1.12
CA ASP A 237 31.29 -18.31 -2.35
C ASP A 237 30.45 -18.04 -3.62
N LYS A 238 29.12 -18.11 -3.51
CA LYS A 238 28.18 -17.94 -4.63
C LYS A 238 27.45 -16.61 -4.62
N ILE A 239 27.30 -15.98 -3.45
CA ILE A 239 26.52 -14.76 -3.29
C ILE A 239 27.41 -13.61 -2.85
N THR A 240 27.40 -12.54 -3.63
CA THR A 240 28.00 -11.24 -3.28
C THR A 240 26.88 -10.25 -3.01
N ILE A 241 26.85 -9.67 -1.80
CA ILE A 241 25.92 -8.61 -1.45
C ILE A 241 26.70 -7.29 -1.44
N VAL A 242 26.22 -6.31 -2.21
CA VAL A 242 26.77 -4.96 -2.27
C VAL A 242 25.80 -4.01 -1.55
N LYS A 243 26.35 -3.02 -0.84
CA LYS A 243 25.55 -1.97 -0.17
C LYS A 243 25.70 -0.64 -0.90
N GLU A 244 25.27 -0.63 -2.16
CA GLU A 244 25.42 0.53 -3.04
C GLU A 244 24.15 0.78 -3.84
N ASP A 245 23.98 2.01 -4.26
CA ASP A 245 22.95 2.35 -5.23
C ASP A 245 23.23 1.63 -6.55
N TYR A 246 22.26 0.88 -7.06
CA TYR A 246 22.42 0.11 -8.30
C TYR A 246 22.80 0.97 -9.51
N ARG A 247 22.54 2.28 -9.46
CA ARG A 247 22.87 3.24 -10.53
C ARG A 247 24.37 3.56 -10.61
N MET A 248 25.14 3.11 -9.63
CA MET A 248 26.59 3.34 -9.51
C MET A 248 27.41 2.05 -9.71
N LEU A 249 26.74 0.93 -10.04
CA LEU A 249 27.35 -0.38 -10.26
C LEU A 249 27.81 -0.59 -11.71
#